data_AF-A0A821QW55-F1
#
_entry.id   AF-A0A821QW55-F1
#
_cell.length_a   1.000
_cell.length_b   1.000
_cell.length_c   1.000
_cell.angle_alpha   90.00
_cell.angle_beta   90.00
_cell.angle_gamma   90.00
#
_symmetry.space_group_name_H-M   'P 1'
#
loop_
_entity.id
_entity.type
_entity.pdbx_description
1 polymer ?
#
loop_
_entity_poly.entity_id
_entity_poly.type
_entity_poly.pdbx_seq_one_letter_code
_entity_poly.pdbx_strand_id
1 'polypeptide(L)' 'DGRGLAAGFYQAIVLGERGPTLNINNNFCCFYQNYNLVEFISCYLGQDIRRNGKFIIKKFCFLSHENIFSTVE' A
#
# COMPACT_ATOMS: atom_id res chain seq x y z
N ASP A 1 8.89 6.34 -5.64
CA ASP A 1 8.05 5.82 -4.54
C ASP A 1 7.18 4.61 -4.84
N GLY A 2 6.65 4.42 -6.06
CA GLY A 2 5.90 3.20 -6.39
C GLY A 2 4.48 3.10 -5.82
N ARG A 3 3.92 4.23 -5.37
CA ARG A 3 2.54 4.35 -4.90
C ARG A 3 1.61 4.79 -6.04
N GLY A 4 0.35 4.35 -6.00
CA GLY A 4 -0.72 4.73 -6.92
C GLY A 4 -1.98 5.08 -6.15
N LEU A 5 -2.87 5.84 -6.79
CA LEU A 5 -4.17 6.17 -6.25
C LEU A 5 -5.17 5.06 -6.63
N ALA A 6 -5.90 4.55 -5.64
CA ALA A 6 -7.05 3.71 -5.86
C ALA A 6 -8.31 4.47 -5.44
N ALA A 7 -9.36 4.35 -6.25
CA ALA A 7 -10.69 4.82 -5.91
C ALA A 7 -11.44 3.74 -5.14
N GLY A 8 -12.18 4.13 -4.10
CA GLY A 8 -13.07 3.27 -3.35
C GLY A 8 -14.22 4.09 -2.76
N PHE A 9 -14.99 3.47 -1.89
CA PHE A 9 -16.06 4.16 -1.19
C PHE A 9 -16.20 3.65 0.24
N TYR A 10 -16.52 4.57 1.14
CA TYR A 10 -17.00 4.27 2.46
C TYR A 10 -18.47 3.86 2.39
N GLN A 11 -18.84 2.79 3.09
CA GLN A 11 -20.21 2.32 3.18
C GLN A 11 -20.54 2.01 4.65
N ALA A 12 -21.62 2.61 5.15
CA ALA A 12 -22.16 2.29 6.46
C ALA A 12 -23.69 2.39 6.47
N ILE A 13 -24.33 1.51 7.23
CA ILE A 13 -25.77 1.57 7.49
C ILE A 13 -25.95 2.33 8.80
N VAL A 14 -26.74 3.40 8.75
CA VAL A 14 -27.03 4.28 9.89
C VAL A 14 -28.53 4.26 10.14
N LEU A 15 -28.94 4.04 11.38
CA LEU A 15 -30.34 4.16 11.80
C LEU A 15 -30.66 5.63 12.06
N GLY A 16 -31.43 6.25 11.17
CA GLY A 16 -31.93 7.61 11.34
C GLY A 16 -33.40 7.63 11.77
N GLU A 17 -33.91 8.81 12.10
CA GLU A 17 -35.31 9.00 12.53
C GLU A 17 -36.35 8.51 11.51
N ARG A 18 -35.97 8.47 10.22
CA ARG A 18 -36.82 8.00 9.12
C ARG A 18 -36.61 6.52 8.76
N GLY A 19 -35.77 5.80 9.51
CA GLY A 19 -35.42 4.40 9.26
C GLY A 19 -33.95 4.18 8.87
N PRO A 20 -33.59 2.93 8.50
CA PRO A 20 -32.24 2.59 8.10
C PRO A 20 -31.85 3.31 6.81
N THR A 21 -30.75 4.04 6.86
CA THR A 21 -30.19 4.82 5.76
C THR A 21 -28.81 4.29 5.40
N LEU A 22 -28.56 4.06 4.12
CA LEU A 22 -27.24 3.68 3.62
C LEU A 22 -26.43 4.93 3.30
N ASN A 23 -25.37 5.17 4.08
CA ASN A 23 -24.42 6.24 3.84
C ASN A 23 -23.29 5.74 2.92
N ILE A 24 -23.14 6.39 1.77
CA ILE A 24 -22.09 6.09 0.79
C ILE A 24 -21.30 7.36 0.52
N ASN A 25 -19.97 7.28 0.64
CA ASN A 25 -19.08 8.39 0.31
C ASN A 25 -17.89 7.89 -0.51
N ASN A 26 -17.62 8.53 -1.65
CA ASN A 26 -16.47 8.19 -2.48
C ASN A 26 -15.17 8.66 -1.81
N ASN A 27 -14.14 7.83 -1.85
CA ASN A 27 -12.85 8.14 -1.27
C ASN A 27 -11.71 7.69 -2.19
N PHE A 28 -10.58 8.39 -2.12
CA PHE A 28 -9.36 8.02 -2.82
C PHE A 28 -8.28 7.72 -1.78
N CYS A 29 -7.56 6.62 -1.94
CA CYS A 29 -6.49 6.23 -1.05
C CYS A 29 -5.24 5.83 -1.83
N CYS A 30 -4.07 6.05 -1.24
CA CYS A 30 -2.79 5.71 -1.83
C CYS A 30 -2.40 4.28 -1.44
N PHE A 31 -2.19 3.43 -2.44
CA PHE A 31 -1.71 2.05 -2.27
C PHE A 31 -0.40 1.84 -3.04
N TYR A 32 0.35 0.79 -2.70
CA TYR A 32 1.45 0.36 -3.54
C TYR A 32 0.93 -0.21 -4.86
N GLN A 33 1.55 0.18 -5.97
CA GLN A 33 1.20 -0.37 -7.27
C GLN A 33 1.69 -1.81 -7.38
N ASN A 34 1.04 -2.60 -8.25
CA ASN A 34 1.39 -4.00 -8.46
C ASN A 34 2.67 -4.11 -9.30
N TYR A 35 3.81 -3.88 -8.65
CA TYR A 35 5.15 -4.07 -9.21
C TYR A 35 5.76 -5.37 -8.70
N ASN A 36 6.61 -5.98 -9.51
CA ASN A 36 7.52 -6.99 -8.96
C ASN A 36 8.54 -6.31 -8.02
N LEU A 37 9.17 -7.10 -7.15
CA LEU A 37 10.10 -6.58 -6.14
C LEU A 37 11.23 -5.73 -6.74
N VAL A 38 11.74 -6.13 -7.91
CA VAL A 38 12.85 -5.46 -8.61
C VAL A 38 12.44 -4.09 -9.11
N GLU A 39 11.24 -3.99 -9.69
CA GLU A 39 10.63 -2.75 -10.15
C GLU A 39 10.31 -1.82 -8.98
N PHE A 40 9.73 -2.36 -7.91
CA PHE A 40 9.45 -1.58 -6.70
C PHE A 40 10.71 -0.95 -6.12
N ILE A 41 11.79 -1.74 -5.96
CA ILE A 41 13.07 -1.26 -5.46
C ILE A 41 13.68 -0.24 -6.42
N SER A 42 13.58 -0.46 -7.73
CA SER A 42 14.07 0.50 -8.74
C SER A 42 13.32 1.84 -8.66
N CYS A 43 11.99 1.80 -8.54
CA CYS A 43 11.13 2.97 -8.36
C CYS A 43 11.29 3.66 -7.00
N TYR A 44 11.69 2.93 -5.97
CA TYR A 44 11.98 3.46 -4.63
C TYR A 44 13.35 4.15 -4.59
N LEU A 45 14.38 3.52 -5.16
CA LEU A 45 15.75 4.03 -5.18
C LEU A 45 16.00 5.06 -6.31
N GLY A 46 15.08 5.17 -7.27
CA GLY A 46 15.25 6.04 -8.45
C GLY A 46 16.37 5.57 -9.39
N GLN A 47 16.76 4.30 -9.32
CA GLN A 47 17.88 3.71 -10.06
C GLN A 47 17.49 2.33 -10.59
N ASP A 48 17.78 2.04 -11.86
CA ASP A 48 17.55 0.69 -12.40
C ASP A 48 18.63 -0.27 -11.88
N ILE A 49 18.24 -1.11 -10.92
CA ILE A 49 19.12 -2.09 -10.29
C ILE A 49 19.54 -3.21 -11.25
N ARG A 50 18.81 -3.43 -12.36
CA ARG A 50 19.14 -4.43 -13.39
C ARG A 50 20.30 -3.96 -14.27
N ARG A 51 20.41 -2.65 -14.51
CA ARG A 51 21.49 -2.06 -15.32
C ARG A 51 22.80 -1.91 -14.56
N ASN A 52 22.73 -1.66 -13.24
CA ASN A 52 23.90 -1.30 -12.46
C ASN A 52 24.63 -2.47 -11.79
N GLY A 53 24.16 -3.72 -11.92
CA GLY A 53 24.90 -4.92 -11.47
C GLY A 53 25.39 -4.89 -10.02
N LYS A 54 24.84 -4.01 -9.18
CA LYS A 54 25.21 -3.88 -7.76
C LYS A 54 24.25 -4.76 -6.98
N PHE A 55 24.70 -5.96 -6.64
CA PHE A 55 24.08 -6.81 -5.63
C PHE A 55 24.11 -6.09 -4.27
N ILE A 56 23.16 -5.19 -4.04
CA ILE A 56 22.89 -4.64 -2.72
C ILE A 56 21.86 -5.58 -2.10
N ILE A 57 22.36 -6.61 -1.41
CA ILE A 57 21.56 -7.40 -0.48
C ILE A 57 21.29 -6.49 0.72
N LYS A 58 20.31 -5.59 0.61
CA LYS A 58 19.66 -4.98 1.77
C LYS A 58 18.40 -5.80 2.03
N LYS A 59 18.34 -6.41 3.21
CA LYS A 59 17.21 -7.20 3.70
C LYS A 59 16.00 -6.26 3.80
N PHE A 60 15.11 -6.30 2.81
CA PHE A 60 13.86 -5.55 2.84
C PHE A 60 12.83 -6.35 3.64
N CYS A 61 12.41 -5.82 4.77
CA CYS A 61 11.30 -6.36 5.56
C CYS A 61 10.01 -5.70 5.07
N PHE A 62 9.16 -6.46 4.39
CA PHE A 62 7.83 -6.00 3.99
C PHE A 62 6.85 -6.25 5.13
N LEU A 63 6.37 -5.17 5.74
CA LEU A 63 5.20 -5.21 6.64
C LEU A 63 3.94 -5.34 5.78
N SER A 64 3.54 -6.58 5.48
CA SER A 64 2.14 -6.85 5.16
C SER A 64 1.37 -6.96 6.46
N HIS A 65 0.14 -6.44 6.45
CA HIS A 65 -0.70 -6.16 7.61
C HIS A 65 -1.27 -7.42 8.30
N GLU A 66 -0.45 -8.43 8.61
CA GLU A 66 -0.76 -9.51 9.55
C GLU A 66 0.53 -9.92 10.27
N ASN A 67 0.51 -9.87 11.60
CA ASN A 67 1.56 -10.23 12.57
C ASN A 67 2.57 -9.13 12.95
N ILE A 68 2.34 -8.60 14.15
CA ILE A 68 3.30 -7.89 14.98
C ILE A 68 4.47 -8.84 15.28
N PHE A 69 5.67 -8.50 14.83
CA PHE A 69 6.90 -9.01 15.44
C PHE A 69 7.86 -7.84 15.65
N SER A 70 8.00 -7.47 16.92
CA SER A 70 9.16 -6.74 17.41
C SER A 70 10.38 -7.66 17.36
N THR A 71 11.53 -7.14 16.94
CA THR A 71 12.76 -7.52 17.62
C THR A 71 13.67 -6.34 17.79
N VAL A 72 14.14 -6.25 19.03
CA VAL A 72 15.22 -5.48 19.60
C VAL A 72 16.53 -5.86 18.92
N GLU A 73 17.38 -4.83 18.79
CA GLU A 73 18.83 -4.77 18.48
C GLU A 73 19.54 -5.99 17.88
#